data_AF-A0A661CMN5-F1
#
_entry.id   AF-A0A661CMN5-F1
#
_cell.length_a   1.000
_cell.length_b   1.000
_cell.length_c   1.000
_cell.angle_alpha   90.00
_cell.angle_beta   90.00
_cell.angle_gamma   90.00
#
_symmetry.space_group_name_H-M   'P 1'
#
loop_
_entity.id
_entity.type
_entity.pdbx_description
1 polymer ?
#
loop_
_entity_poly.entity_id
_entity_poly.type
_entity_poly.pdbx_seq_one_letter_code
_entity_poly.pdbx_strand_id
1 'polypeptide(L)'
;MKNRLYLSSLLILLMFSPLVFAIPPYLGVATGENLSFNNPSCLQAAKKVLKNDGFQKVVQYQQSTSIFAAYQNEEPYHYKALVKCLAGSSVIVVVVVANVAINARKKAELLLQKIQHSTLNKRAKIIKNALKEVAESVTPPKKEPLAEEVEKNGDKQTSTAEQYTMFTIVKCLDRAELSLRNSGFYKDFDFDDDSIYATNENGFKGLIRCVNSESLVTFKVKGDNASTRDKLLNQLQKNF
;
A
#
# COMPACT_ATOMS: atom_id res chain seq x y z
N MET A 1 51.81 -20.57 -32.36
CA MET A 1 50.42 -21.09 -32.33
C MET A 1 50.23 -22.20 -31.28
N LYS A 2 50.42 -21.93 -29.96
CA LYS A 2 50.24 -22.95 -28.90
C LYS A 2 49.15 -22.65 -27.86
N ASN A 3 48.51 -21.48 -27.91
CA ASN A 3 47.53 -21.06 -26.89
C ASN A 3 46.06 -21.37 -27.24
N ARG A 4 45.74 -21.91 -28.42
CA ARG A 4 44.34 -22.17 -28.83
C ARG A 4 43.74 -23.46 -28.25
N LEU A 5 44.56 -24.43 -27.82
CA LEU A 5 44.06 -25.72 -27.31
C LEU A 5 43.52 -25.66 -25.86
N TYR A 6 43.96 -24.69 -25.05
CA TYR A 6 43.49 -24.56 -23.67
C TYR A 6 42.09 -23.96 -23.55
N LEU A 7 41.68 -23.13 -24.53
CA LEU A 7 40.40 -22.44 -24.49
C LEU A 7 39.21 -23.41 -24.61
N SER A 8 39.32 -24.41 -25.47
CA SER A 8 38.29 -25.45 -25.67
C SER A 8 38.21 -26.40 -24.47
N SER A 9 39.34 -26.74 -23.84
CA SER A 9 39.33 -27.59 -22.64
C SER A 9 38.71 -26.90 -21.42
N LEU A 10 38.91 -25.57 -21.27
CA LEU A 10 38.29 -24.79 -20.19
C LEU A 10 36.76 -24.70 -20.35
N LEU A 11 36.29 -24.57 -21.59
CA LEU A 11 34.87 -24.46 -21.90
C LEU A 11 34.12 -25.77 -21.62
N ILE A 12 34.77 -26.91 -21.89
CA ILE A 12 34.24 -28.24 -21.54
C ILE A 12 34.18 -28.40 -20.01
N LEU A 13 35.22 -27.97 -19.27
CA LEU A 13 35.24 -28.04 -17.81
C LEU A 13 34.12 -27.20 -17.17
N LEU A 14 33.82 -26.03 -17.75
CA LEU A 14 32.72 -25.16 -17.29
C LEU A 14 31.33 -25.75 -17.58
N MET A 15 31.18 -26.52 -18.65
CA MET A 15 29.91 -27.19 -18.99
C MET A 15 29.65 -28.44 -18.12
N PHE A 16 30.69 -29.06 -17.56
CA PHE A 16 30.58 -30.18 -16.61
C PHE A 16 30.69 -29.75 -15.15
N SER A 17 30.65 -28.43 -14.87
CA SER A 17 30.46 -27.96 -13.50
C SER A 17 29.17 -28.59 -12.95
N PRO A 18 29.19 -29.28 -11.81
CA PRO A 18 27.96 -29.75 -11.20
C PRO A 18 27.06 -28.52 -11.02
N LEU A 19 25.91 -28.52 -11.70
CA LEU A 19 24.87 -27.55 -11.45
C LEU A 19 24.58 -27.63 -9.96
N VAL A 20 25.02 -26.61 -9.21
CA VAL A 20 24.84 -26.54 -7.76
C VAL A 20 23.36 -26.33 -7.53
N PHE A 21 22.61 -27.42 -7.51
CA PHE A 21 21.21 -27.41 -7.11
C PHE A 21 21.19 -27.05 -5.63
N ALA A 22 20.61 -25.90 -5.32
CA ALA A 22 20.39 -25.52 -3.94
C ALA A 22 19.52 -26.60 -3.28
N ILE A 23 20.09 -27.30 -2.31
CA ILE A 23 19.36 -28.33 -1.55
C ILE A 23 18.45 -27.58 -0.57
N PRO A 24 17.16 -27.95 -0.45
CA PRO A 24 16.25 -27.31 0.51
C PRO A 24 16.81 -27.30 1.94
N PRO A 25 16.38 -26.35 2.78
CA PRO A 25 15.25 -25.46 2.53
C PRO A 25 15.62 -24.16 1.79
N TYR A 26 14.66 -23.64 1.04
CA TYR A 26 14.75 -22.36 0.34
C TYR A 26 14.18 -21.23 1.17
N LEU A 27 14.71 -20.02 0.96
CA LEU A 27 14.27 -18.79 1.61
C LEU A 27 13.57 -17.87 0.60
N GLY A 28 12.37 -17.42 0.95
CA GLY A 28 11.66 -16.34 0.28
C GLY A 28 11.65 -15.11 1.19
N VAL A 29 11.94 -13.94 0.64
CA VAL A 29 11.96 -12.67 1.37
C VAL A 29 11.05 -11.69 0.67
N ALA A 30 10.21 -11.00 1.44
CA ALA A 30 9.38 -9.90 0.98
C ALA A 30 9.55 -8.71 1.94
N THR A 31 9.74 -7.52 1.36
CA THR A 31 9.93 -6.28 2.12
C THR A 31 8.85 -5.28 1.71
N GLY A 32 8.18 -4.70 2.70
CA GLY A 32 7.25 -3.59 2.51
C GLY A 32 7.78 -2.34 3.18
N GLU A 33 7.76 -1.22 2.46
CA GLU A 33 8.32 0.07 2.88
C GLU A 33 7.23 1.15 2.91
N ASN A 34 7.53 2.31 3.50
CA ASN A 34 6.64 3.48 3.56
C ASN A 34 5.29 3.22 4.24
N LEU A 35 5.31 2.39 5.27
CA LEU A 35 4.11 2.02 6.01
C LEU A 35 3.98 2.86 7.29
N SER A 36 2.77 3.35 7.55
CA SER A 36 2.45 4.06 8.79
C SER A 36 1.98 3.07 9.86
N PHE A 37 2.90 2.63 10.74
CA PHE A 37 2.59 1.80 11.90
C PHE A 37 3.57 2.05 13.05
N ASN A 38 3.16 1.65 14.26
CA ASN A 38 4.08 1.53 15.40
C ASN A 38 4.43 0.04 15.66
N ASN A 39 5.53 -0.22 16.36
CA ASN A 39 5.99 -1.60 16.62
C ASN A 39 4.89 -2.49 17.24
N PRO A 40 4.16 -2.07 18.29
CA PRO A 40 3.12 -2.91 18.89
C PRO A 40 1.98 -3.28 17.93
N SER A 41 1.50 -2.31 17.13
CA SER A 41 0.40 -2.55 16.18
C SER A 41 0.81 -3.50 15.05
N CYS A 42 2.01 -3.32 14.49
CA CYS A 42 2.56 -4.23 13.47
C CYS A 42 2.76 -5.64 14.02
N LEU A 43 3.35 -5.78 15.21
CA LEU A 43 3.55 -7.08 15.85
C LEU A 43 2.21 -7.78 16.13
N GLN A 44 1.19 -7.04 16.59
CA GLN A 44 -0.13 -7.61 16.83
C GLN A 44 -0.80 -8.05 15.51
N ALA A 45 -0.69 -7.23 14.45
CA ALA A 45 -1.20 -7.57 13.12
C ALA A 45 -0.51 -8.83 12.57
N ALA A 46 0.83 -8.89 12.64
CA ALA A 46 1.62 -10.04 12.22
C ALA A 46 1.25 -11.32 12.98
N LYS A 47 1.14 -11.26 14.32
CA LYS A 47 0.67 -12.41 15.12
C LYS A 47 -0.71 -12.90 14.68
N LYS A 48 -1.64 -11.97 14.43
CA LYS A 48 -3.00 -12.32 13.99
C LYS A 48 -2.98 -12.97 12.60
N VAL A 49 -2.25 -12.38 11.65
CA VAL A 49 -2.12 -12.91 10.29
C VAL A 49 -1.49 -14.30 10.30
N LEU A 50 -0.38 -14.49 11.01
CA LEU A 50 0.30 -15.79 11.08
C LEU A 50 -0.63 -16.88 11.67
N LYS A 51 -1.34 -16.59 12.76
CA LYS A 51 -2.31 -17.53 13.33
C LYS A 51 -3.44 -17.87 12.35
N ASN A 52 -4.02 -16.86 11.70
CA ASN A 52 -5.09 -17.04 10.72
C ASN A 52 -4.62 -17.80 9.47
N ASP A 53 -3.33 -17.72 9.15
CA ASP A 53 -2.72 -18.37 8.00
C ASP A 53 -2.20 -19.79 8.32
N GLY A 54 -2.58 -20.35 9.49
CA GLY A 54 -2.33 -21.73 9.89
C GLY A 54 -1.03 -21.97 10.67
N PHE A 55 -0.28 -20.92 11.02
CA PHE A 55 0.91 -21.09 11.86
C PHE A 55 0.49 -21.36 13.32
N GLN A 56 0.99 -22.46 13.89
CA GLN A 56 0.59 -22.92 15.22
C GLN A 56 1.50 -22.34 16.31
N LYS A 57 2.82 -22.37 16.09
CA LYS A 57 3.80 -21.86 17.05
C LYS A 57 4.22 -20.46 16.64
N VAL A 58 3.60 -19.42 17.20
CA VAL A 58 3.91 -18.00 16.93
C VAL A 58 4.52 -17.37 18.18
N VAL A 59 5.82 -17.08 18.14
CA VAL A 59 6.59 -16.59 19.28
C VAL A 59 7.27 -15.26 18.94
N GLN A 60 7.17 -14.27 19.82
CA GLN A 60 7.94 -13.03 19.70
C GLN A 60 9.26 -13.19 20.48
N TYR A 61 10.38 -12.88 19.84
CA TYR A 61 11.69 -13.06 20.48
C TYR A 61 11.99 -11.91 21.44
N GLN A 62 12.19 -12.17 22.74
CA GLN A 62 12.74 -11.23 23.74
C GLN A 62 12.20 -9.78 23.66
N GLN A 63 10.88 -9.60 23.51
CA GLN A 63 10.25 -8.28 23.32
C GLN A 63 10.77 -7.47 22.11
N SER A 64 11.55 -8.09 21.22
CA SER A 64 12.05 -7.49 19.99
C SER A 64 10.92 -7.23 19.00
N THR A 65 11.30 -6.56 17.92
CA THR A 65 10.46 -6.32 16.75
C THR A 65 10.29 -7.55 15.85
N SER A 66 10.73 -8.73 16.27
CA SER A 66 10.74 -9.96 15.46
C SER A 66 9.78 -11.02 16.01
N ILE A 67 9.02 -11.64 15.12
CA ILE A 67 8.13 -12.77 15.38
C ILE A 67 8.61 -13.96 14.56
N PHE A 68 8.73 -15.11 15.22
CA PHE A 68 9.00 -16.39 14.60
C PHE A 68 7.73 -17.22 14.59
N ALA A 69 7.49 -17.92 13.49
CA ALA A 69 6.33 -18.79 13.34
C ALA A 69 6.66 -20.11 12.64
N ALA A 70 6.01 -21.20 13.06
CA ALA A 70 6.11 -22.50 12.40
C ALA A 70 4.71 -23.03 12.02
N TYR A 71 4.60 -23.53 10.78
CA TYR A 71 3.40 -24.13 10.23
C TYR A 71 3.42 -25.63 10.57
N GLN A 72 2.48 -26.04 11.42
CA GLN A 72 2.46 -27.32 12.12
C GLN A 72 3.69 -27.53 13.04
N ASN A 73 3.52 -28.32 14.11
CA ASN A 73 4.59 -28.60 15.06
C ASN A 73 5.17 -30.02 14.85
N GLU A 74 5.31 -30.43 13.59
CA GLU A 74 5.78 -31.76 13.20
C GLU A 74 6.80 -31.65 12.05
N GLU A 75 7.73 -32.59 11.99
CA GLU A 75 8.75 -32.64 10.94
C GLU A 75 8.28 -33.54 9.78
N PRO A 76 8.44 -33.13 8.50
CA PRO A 76 9.03 -31.88 8.03
C PRO A 76 8.05 -30.70 8.04
N TYR A 77 8.45 -29.57 8.65
CA TYR A 77 7.67 -28.34 8.63
C TYR A 77 7.42 -27.87 7.19
N HIS A 78 6.17 -27.63 6.81
CA HIS A 78 5.85 -27.10 5.48
C HIS A 78 6.35 -25.65 5.30
N TYR A 79 6.26 -24.83 6.36
CA TYR A 79 6.73 -23.45 6.36
C TYR A 79 7.27 -23.04 7.74
N LYS A 80 8.37 -22.28 7.74
CA LYS A 80 8.78 -21.44 8.89
C LYS A 80 8.77 -19.98 8.44
N ALA A 81 8.40 -19.07 9.32
CA ALA A 81 8.35 -17.65 8.99
C ALA A 81 9.02 -16.80 10.07
N LEU A 82 9.67 -15.73 9.63
CA LEU A 82 10.16 -14.63 10.46
C LEU A 82 9.51 -13.35 9.93
N VAL A 83 8.92 -12.57 10.83
CA VAL A 83 8.39 -11.24 10.52
C VAL A 83 9.10 -10.22 11.40
N LYS A 84 9.72 -9.20 10.81
CA LYS A 84 10.39 -8.10 11.51
C LYS A 84 9.69 -6.77 11.22
N CYS A 85 9.21 -6.11 12.26
CA CYS A 85 8.52 -4.81 12.19
C CYS A 85 9.48 -3.67 12.58
N LEU A 86 9.99 -2.92 11.61
CA LEU A 86 10.93 -1.82 11.86
C LEU A 86 10.19 -0.47 11.78
N ALA A 87 9.47 -0.08 12.84
CA ALA A 87 8.68 1.17 12.81
C ALA A 87 9.54 2.43 12.62
N GLY A 88 10.79 2.44 13.12
CA GLY A 88 11.70 3.59 12.95
C GLY A 88 12.06 3.87 11.48
N SER A 89 11.96 2.87 10.61
CA SER A 89 12.16 3.01 9.17
C SER A 89 10.89 2.74 8.37
N SER A 90 9.74 2.55 9.02
CA SER A 90 8.48 2.19 8.35
C SER A 90 8.59 0.94 7.44
N VAL A 91 9.43 -0.04 7.82
CA VAL A 91 9.69 -1.26 7.03
C VAL A 91 9.15 -2.51 7.72
N ILE A 92 8.52 -3.42 6.96
CA ILE A 92 8.20 -4.80 7.39
C ILE A 92 9.00 -5.76 6.51
N VAL A 93 9.76 -6.66 7.14
CA VAL A 93 10.45 -7.74 6.45
C VAL A 93 9.80 -9.07 6.81
N VAL A 94 9.40 -9.84 5.81
CA VAL A 94 8.86 -11.18 5.97
C VAL A 94 9.80 -12.16 5.28
N VAL A 95 10.32 -13.11 6.05
CA VAL A 95 11.14 -14.23 5.55
C VAL A 95 10.35 -15.50 5.75
N VAL A 96 10.24 -16.32 4.72
CA VAL A 96 9.61 -17.65 4.78
C VAL A 96 10.59 -18.70 4.29
N VAL A 97 10.62 -19.83 4.98
CA VAL A 97 11.46 -20.99 4.70
C VAL A 97 10.55 -22.14 4.26
N ALA A 98 10.84 -22.77 3.12
CA ALA A 98 10.07 -23.90 2.59
C ALA A 98 10.93 -24.84 1.74
N ASN A 99 10.44 -26.06 1.46
CA ASN A 99 11.15 -27.02 0.60
C ASN A 99 11.11 -26.68 -0.89
N VAL A 100 10.32 -25.69 -1.31
CA VAL A 100 10.20 -25.24 -2.70
C VAL A 100 10.37 -23.72 -2.76
N ALA A 101 11.35 -23.24 -3.53
CA ALA A 101 11.71 -21.82 -3.61
C ALA A 101 10.53 -20.92 -4.00
N ILE A 102 9.76 -21.29 -5.03
CA ILE A 102 8.60 -20.53 -5.50
C ILE A 102 7.55 -20.39 -4.39
N ASN A 103 7.33 -21.45 -3.60
CA ASN A 103 6.37 -21.43 -2.51
C ASN A 103 6.85 -20.54 -1.36
N ALA A 104 8.14 -20.58 -1.03
CA ALA A 104 8.71 -19.72 0.00
C ALA A 104 8.51 -18.24 -0.36
N ARG A 105 8.83 -17.84 -1.60
CA ARG A 105 8.67 -16.46 -2.08
C ARG A 105 7.20 -16.02 -2.09
N LYS A 106 6.31 -16.77 -2.74
CA LYS A 106 4.88 -16.43 -2.82
C LYS A 106 4.24 -16.32 -1.43
N LYS A 107 4.61 -17.21 -0.51
CA LYS A 107 4.10 -17.19 0.87
C LYS A 107 4.60 -15.95 1.63
N ALA A 108 5.86 -15.53 1.44
CA ALA A 108 6.38 -14.30 2.05
C ALA A 108 5.65 -13.05 1.56
N GLU A 109 5.45 -12.92 0.25
CA GLU A 109 4.72 -11.80 -0.37
C GLU A 109 3.25 -11.74 0.11
N LEU A 110 2.57 -12.89 0.14
CA LEU A 110 1.18 -12.98 0.59
C LEU A 110 1.02 -12.65 2.08
N LEU A 111 1.95 -13.11 2.93
CA LEU A 111 1.95 -12.75 4.35
C LEU A 111 2.17 -11.25 4.54
N LEU A 112 3.12 -10.65 3.82
CA LEU A 112 3.38 -9.21 3.88
C LEU A 112 2.12 -8.41 3.52
N GLN A 113 1.48 -8.73 2.40
CA GLN A 113 0.25 -8.06 1.96
C GLN A 113 -0.87 -8.15 3.01
N LYS A 114 -1.09 -9.34 3.60
CA LYS A 114 -2.08 -9.53 4.66
C LYS A 114 -1.77 -8.70 5.91
N ILE A 115 -0.49 -8.58 6.28
CA ILE A 115 -0.07 -7.76 7.43
C ILE A 115 -0.33 -6.28 7.16
N GLN A 116 0.08 -5.79 5.99
CA GLN A 116 -0.15 -4.39 5.56
C GLN A 116 -1.65 -4.06 5.56
N HIS A 117 -2.48 -4.91 4.96
CA HIS A 117 -3.92 -4.68 4.93
C HIS A 117 -4.57 -4.69 6.32
N SER A 118 -4.12 -5.61 7.20
CA SER A 118 -4.57 -5.67 8.60
C SER A 118 -4.23 -4.41 9.40
N THR A 119 -3.07 -3.80 9.13
CA THR A 119 -2.67 -2.53 9.76
C THR A 119 -3.51 -1.34 9.28
N LEU A 120 -3.83 -1.27 7.98
CA LEU A 120 -4.63 -0.18 7.40
C LEU A 120 -6.08 -0.21 7.90
N ASN A 121 -6.72 -1.39 7.88
CA ASN A 121 -8.13 -1.54 8.28
C ASN A 121 -8.39 -1.15 9.75
N LYS A 122 -7.42 -1.37 10.64
CA LYS A 122 -7.55 -0.96 12.05
C LYS A 122 -7.61 0.55 12.19
N ARG A 123 -6.78 1.28 11.44
CA ARG A 123 -6.75 2.75 11.48
C ARG A 123 -8.08 3.34 11.03
N ALA A 124 -8.62 2.83 9.93
CA ALA A 124 -9.94 3.24 9.44
C ALA A 124 -11.05 3.01 10.47
N LYS A 125 -11.02 1.89 11.21
CA LYS A 125 -12.01 1.60 12.26
C LYS A 125 -11.89 2.54 13.46
N ILE A 126 -10.66 2.86 13.88
CA ILE A 126 -10.42 3.81 14.99
C ILE A 126 -10.93 5.20 14.61
N ILE A 127 -10.63 5.67 13.40
CA ILE A 127 -11.11 6.98 12.91
C ILE A 127 -12.64 7.02 12.88
N LYS A 128 -13.30 5.99 12.32
CA LYS A 128 -14.76 5.92 12.30
C LYS A 128 -15.39 5.97 13.70
N ASN A 129 -14.81 5.26 14.67
CA ASN A 129 -15.31 5.28 16.04
C ASN A 129 -15.08 6.63 16.72
N ALA A 130 -13.90 7.24 16.54
CA ALA A 130 -13.61 8.57 17.08
C ALA A 130 -14.56 9.64 16.51
N LEU A 131 -14.84 9.59 15.21
CA LEU A 131 -15.82 10.49 14.58
C LEU A 131 -17.24 10.29 15.14
N LYS A 132 -17.61 9.05 15.48
CA LYS A 132 -18.92 8.76 16.07
C LYS A 132 -19.03 9.26 17.51
N GLU A 133 -17.99 9.11 18.32
CA GLU A 133 -17.95 9.62 19.70
C GLU A 133 -18.01 11.16 19.73
N VAL A 134 -17.32 11.83 18.80
CA VAL A 134 -17.42 13.30 18.66
C VAL A 134 -18.84 13.71 18.24
N ALA A 135 -19.49 12.97 17.34
CA ALA A 135 -20.87 13.25 16.95
C ALA A 135 -21.87 13.04 18.11
N GLU A 136 -21.61 12.11 19.02
CA GLU A 136 -22.46 11.85 20.19
C GLU A 136 -22.16 12.79 21.38
N SER A 137 -20.95 13.38 21.47
CA SER A 137 -20.58 14.31 22.55
C SER A 137 -20.89 15.77 22.26
N VAL A 138 -21.25 16.13 21.03
CA VAL A 138 -21.78 17.47 20.73
C VAL A 138 -23.23 17.50 21.20
N THR A 139 -23.41 17.93 22.45
CA THR A 139 -24.72 18.31 22.97
C THR A 139 -25.27 19.38 22.01
N PRO A 140 -26.50 19.23 21.49
CA PRO A 140 -27.03 20.17 20.53
C PRO A 140 -26.97 21.58 21.14
N PRO A 141 -26.30 22.55 20.48
CA PRO A 141 -26.30 23.92 20.96
C PRO A 141 -27.75 24.38 21.12
N LYS A 142 -28.04 24.97 22.28
CA LYS A 142 -29.32 25.57 22.62
C LYS A 142 -29.77 26.43 21.43
N LYS A 143 -30.88 26.05 20.80
CA LYS A 143 -31.46 26.69 19.60
C LYS A 143 -31.60 28.21 19.82
N GLU A 144 -30.62 28.96 19.35
CA GLU A 144 -30.84 30.26 18.74
C GLU A 144 -31.33 29.95 17.31
N PRO A 145 -32.35 30.66 16.78
CA PRO A 145 -32.95 30.32 15.49
C PRO A 145 -31.98 30.68 14.36
N LEU A 146 -31.02 29.79 14.11
CA LEU A 146 -30.30 29.74 12.86
C LEU A 146 -31.20 29.07 11.83
N ALA A 147 -31.46 29.81 10.76
CA ALA A 147 -32.23 29.39 9.62
C ALA A 147 -31.82 27.99 9.15
N GLU A 148 -32.85 27.18 8.95
CA GLU A 148 -32.83 25.88 8.31
C GLU A 148 -32.32 26.06 6.87
N GLU A 149 -31.01 25.93 6.65
CA GLU A 149 -30.49 25.69 5.29
C GLU A 149 -30.80 24.25 4.91
N VAL A 150 -31.99 24.10 4.35
CA VAL A 150 -32.38 22.99 3.49
C VAL A 150 -31.26 22.76 2.48
N GLU A 151 -30.63 21.59 2.56
CA GLU A 151 -29.70 21.06 1.56
C GLU A 151 -30.48 20.81 0.25
N LYS A 152 -30.78 21.90 -0.46
CA LYS A 152 -31.21 21.83 -1.85
C LYS A 152 -30.04 21.23 -2.62
N ASN A 153 -30.34 20.12 -3.31
CA ASN A 153 -29.63 19.57 -4.46
C ASN A 153 -29.37 20.65 -5.54
N GLY A 154 -28.54 21.64 -5.21
CA GLY A 154 -27.88 22.51 -6.16
C GLY A 154 -26.64 21.77 -6.60
N ASP A 155 -26.80 20.98 -7.65
CA ASP A 155 -25.76 20.20 -8.30
C ASP A 155 -24.54 21.11 -8.53
N LYS A 156 -23.56 21.02 -7.61
CA LYS A 156 -22.40 21.90 -7.59
C LYS A 156 -21.52 21.47 -8.75
N GLN A 157 -21.81 22.01 -9.93
CA GLN A 157 -20.97 22.17 -11.12
C GLN A 157 -19.60 21.47 -11.00
N THR A 158 -19.59 20.17 -11.25
CA THR A 158 -18.40 19.30 -11.18
C THR A 158 -18.25 18.56 -12.49
N SER A 159 -17.04 18.54 -13.06
CA SER A 159 -16.69 17.67 -14.18
C SER A 159 -15.89 16.48 -13.65
N THR A 160 -16.20 15.28 -14.12
CA THR A 160 -15.56 14.02 -13.69
C THR A 160 -15.10 13.23 -14.90
N ALA A 161 -13.93 12.59 -14.80
CA ALA A 161 -13.45 11.62 -15.77
C ALA A 161 -12.73 10.46 -15.07
N GLU A 162 -12.58 9.34 -15.76
CA GLU A 162 -11.98 8.13 -15.24
C GLU A 162 -10.95 7.55 -16.22
N GLN A 163 -9.92 6.90 -15.70
CA GLN A 163 -8.87 6.24 -16.48
C GLN A 163 -8.34 5.01 -15.75
N TYR A 164 -8.04 3.94 -16.47
CA TYR A 164 -7.39 2.76 -15.89
C TYR A 164 -5.89 2.97 -15.67
N THR A 165 -5.35 2.38 -14.60
CA THR A 165 -3.93 2.42 -14.25
C THR A 165 -3.43 1.09 -13.71
N MET A 166 -2.15 0.79 -13.99
CA MET A 166 -1.43 -0.33 -13.40
C MET A 166 -0.53 0.10 -12.23
N PHE A 167 -0.60 1.37 -11.82
CA PHE A 167 0.21 1.87 -10.72
C PHE A 167 -0.26 1.34 -9.38
N THR A 168 0.69 1.10 -8.48
CA THR A 168 0.39 0.91 -7.05
C THR A 168 -0.15 2.22 -6.47
N ILE A 169 -0.87 2.14 -5.36
CA ILE A 169 -1.47 3.33 -4.71
C ILE A 169 -0.46 4.46 -4.49
N VAL A 170 0.74 4.14 -3.99
CA VAL A 170 1.80 5.14 -3.73
C VAL A 170 2.25 5.81 -5.03
N LYS A 171 2.57 5.03 -6.07
CA LYS A 171 2.97 5.59 -7.37
C LYS A 171 1.86 6.39 -8.04
N CYS A 172 0.61 5.97 -7.84
CA CYS A 172 -0.55 6.69 -8.34
C CYS A 172 -0.68 8.07 -7.66
N LEU A 173 -0.53 8.13 -6.33
CA LEU A 173 -0.58 9.39 -5.58
C LEU A 173 0.58 10.33 -5.94
N ASP A 174 1.81 9.81 -6.09
CA ASP A 174 2.96 10.60 -6.55
C ASP A 174 2.69 11.22 -7.93
N ARG A 175 2.11 10.42 -8.83
CA ARG A 175 1.77 10.87 -10.19
C ARG A 175 0.61 11.87 -10.19
N ALA A 176 -0.36 11.66 -9.31
CA ALA A 176 -1.50 12.55 -9.12
C ALA A 176 -1.05 13.93 -8.60
N GLU A 177 -0.11 13.97 -7.65
CA GLU A 177 0.51 15.22 -7.19
C GLU A 177 1.17 15.98 -8.35
N LEU A 178 2.02 15.31 -9.11
CA LEU A 178 2.68 15.92 -10.27
C LEU A 178 1.66 16.43 -11.29
N SER A 179 0.58 15.68 -11.53
CA SER A 179 -0.48 16.09 -12.45
C SER A 179 -1.21 17.35 -11.97
N LEU A 180 -1.58 17.45 -10.68
CA LEU A 180 -2.20 18.64 -10.10
C LEU A 180 -1.29 19.87 -10.22
N ARG A 181 -0.02 19.73 -9.83
CA ARG A 181 0.97 20.82 -9.93
C ARG A 181 1.19 21.26 -11.38
N ASN A 182 1.35 20.33 -12.30
CA ASN A 182 1.55 20.66 -13.73
C ASN A 182 0.29 21.22 -14.39
N SER A 183 -0.87 21.09 -13.74
CA SER A 183 -2.15 21.64 -14.20
C SER A 183 -2.54 22.94 -13.48
N GLY A 184 -1.64 23.52 -12.67
CA GLY A 184 -1.82 24.84 -12.05
C GLY A 184 -2.53 24.84 -10.70
N PHE A 185 -2.71 23.68 -10.05
CA PHE A 185 -3.32 23.59 -8.72
C PHE A 185 -2.24 23.60 -7.62
N TYR A 186 -1.91 24.78 -7.11
CA TYR A 186 -0.80 24.99 -6.16
C TYR A 186 -1.23 25.38 -4.74
N LYS A 187 -2.51 25.69 -4.51
CA LYS A 187 -3.03 26.15 -3.21
C LYS A 187 -3.79 25.02 -2.51
N ASP A 188 -3.90 25.11 -1.18
CA ASP A 188 -4.69 24.19 -0.34
C ASP A 188 -4.44 22.71 -0.63
N PHE A 189 -3.17 22.36 -0.77
CA PHE A 189 -2.74 21.02 -1.13
C PHE A 189 -2.90 20.09 0.06
N ASP A 190 -3.65 19.01 -0.09
CA ASP A 190 -3.88 18.05 0.99
C ASP A 190 -4.11 16.64 0.45
N PHE A 191 -3.89 15.66 1.34
CA PHE A 191 -3.82 14.24 1.03
C PHE A 191 -4.75 13.43 1.93
N ASP A 192 -5.49 12.53 1.30
CA ASP A 192 -6.20 11.43 1.95
C ASP A 192 -5.52 10.09 1.64
N ASP A 193 -6.04 9.00 2.23
CA ASP A 193 -5.49 7.65 2.05
C ASP A 193 -5.43 7.21 0.57
N ASP A 194 -6.36 7.66 -0.27
CA ASP A 194 -6.49 7.29 -1.67
C ASP A 194 -6.74 8.47 -2.62
N SER A 195 -6.67 9.71 -2.14
CA SER A 195 -6.89 10.89 -2.97
C SER A 195 -6.00 12.06 -2.62
N ILE A 196 -5.87 12.95 -3.59
CA ILE A 196 -5.16 14.21 -3.47
C ILE A 196 -6.02 15.32 -4.04
N TYR A 197 -6.01 16.48 -3.37
CA TYR A 197 -6.77 17.62 -3.82
C TYR A 197 -6.01 18.92 -3.62
N ALA A 198 -6.36 19.91 -4.46
CA ALA A 198 -5.73 21.21 -4.46
C ALA A 198 -6.63 22.26 -5.14
N THR A 199 -6.37 23.53 -4.87
CA THR A 199 -7.07 24.68 -5.47
C THR A 199 -6.12 25.43 -6.40
N ASN A 200 -6.60 25.93 -7.54
CA ASN A 200 -5.83 26.83 -8.41
C ASN A 200 -6.05 28.31 -8.04
N GLU A 201 -5.36 29.22 -8.75
CA GLU A 201 -5.48 30.66 -8.47
C GLU A 201 -6.87 31.23 -8.73
N ASN A 202 -7.65 30.61 -9.61
CA ASN A 202 -9.01 31.00 -9.97
C ASN A 202 -10.08 30.35 -9.08
N GLY A 203 -9.69 29.70 -7.98
CA GLY A 203 -10.63 29.07 -7.04
C GLY A 203 -11.22 27.73 -7.49
N PHE A 204 -10.76 27.15 -8.60
CA PHE A 204 -11.17 25.81 -9.02
C PHE A 204 -10.50 24.77 -8.14
N LYS A 205 -11.26 23.76 -7.74
CA LYS A 205 -10.78 22.65 -6.91
C LYS A 205 -10.58 21.42 -7.78
N GLY A 206 -9.35 20.91 -7.82
CA GLY A 206 -8.97 19.67 -8.47
C GLY A 206 -8.86 18.54 -7.44
N LEU A 207 -9.32 17.36 -7.81
CA LEU A 207 -9.20 16.14 -7.01
C LEU A 207 -8.85 14.98 -7.92
N ILE A 208 -7.86 14.18 -7.52
CA ILE A 208 -7.51 12.93 -8.17
C ILE A 208 -7.59 11.82 -7.12
N ARG A 209 -8.34 10.75 -7.41
CA ARG A 209 -8.53 9.59 -6.53
C ARG A 209 -7.99 8.33 -7.20
N CYS A 210 -7.17 7.60 -6.47
CA CYS A 210 -6.51 6.37 -6.90
C CYS A 210 -7.20 5.13 -6.28
N VAL A 211 -8.04 4.45 -7.04
CA VAL A 211 -8.81 3.29 -6.58
C VAL A 211 -8.08 1.98 -6.93
N ASN A 212 -7.30 1.48 -5.97
CA ASN A 212 -6.42 0.33 -6.19
C ASN A 212 -7.16 -1.01 -6.44
N SER A 213 -8.39 -1.17 -5.91
CA SER A 213 -9.17 -2.41 -6.10
C SER A 213 -9.63 -2.62 -7.53
N GLU A 214 -9.75 -1.55 -8.31
CA GLU A 214 -10.34 -1.55 -9.66
C GLU A 214 -9.34 -1.10 -10.73
N SER A 215 -8.07 -0.86 -10.33
CA SER A 215 -7.06 -0.30 -11.22
C SER A 215 -7.56 0.99 -11.88
N LEU A 216 -8.28 1.83 -11.13
CA LEU A 216 -9.02 2.98 -11.65
C LEU A 216 -8.53 4.29 -11.01
N VAL A 217 -8.48 5.36 -11.79
CA VAL A 217 -8.18 6.72 -11.34
C VAL A 217 -9.34 7.61 -11.73
N THR A 218 -9.89 8.33 -10.76
CA THR A 218 -10.97 9.30 -10.97
C THR A 218 -10.42 10.71 -10.85
N PHE A 219 -10.71 11.55 -11.83
CA PHE A 219 -10.34 12.96 -11.87
C PHE A 219 -11.61 13.79 -11.69
N LYS A 220 -11.57 14.79 -10.83
CA LYS A 220 -12.69 15.71 -10.59
C LYS A 220 -12.20 17.14 -10.57
N VAL A 221 -12.95 18.02 -11.23
CA VAL A 221 -12.74 19.47 -11.13
C VAL A 221 -14.06 20.14 -10.81
N LYS A 222 -14.04 21.04 -9.82
CA LYS A 222 -15.21 21.81 -9.35
C LYS A 222 -14.97 23.31 -9.49
N GLY A 223 -15.97 24.04 -9.97
CA GLY A 223 -15.95 25.49 -10.15
C GLY A 223 -17.09 26.01 -11.04
N ASP A 224 -17.25 27.33 -11.13
CA ASP A 224 -18.46 27.96 -11.68
C ASP A 224 -18.53 28.02 -13.22
N ASN A 225 -17.40 27.79 -13.92
CA ASN A 225 -17.36 27.83 -15.38
C ASN A 225 -17.12 26.43 -15.96
N ALA A 226 -18.14 25.86 -16.60
CA ALA A 226 -18.10 24.51 -17.16
C ALA A 226 -16.97 24.31 -18.18
N SER A 227 -16.77 25.25 -19.12
CA SER A 227 -15.72 25.14 -20.13
C SER A 227 -14.32 25.16 -19.51
N THR A 228 -14.10 26.00 -18.51
CA THR A 228 -12.84 26.01 -17.74
C THR A 228 -12.64 24.72 -16.96
N ARG A 229 -13.69 24.18 -16.32
CA ARG A 229 -13.59 22.89 -15.62
C ARG A 229 -13.18 21.76 -16.55
N ASP A 230 -13.81 21.65 -17.72
CA ASP A 230 -13.54 20.58 -18.68
C ASP A 230 -12.12 20.70 -19.25
N LYS A 231 -11.65 21.93 -19.49
CA LYS A 231 -10.26 22.18 -19.90
C LYS A 231 -9.27 21.74 -18.82
N LEU A 232 -9.52 22.09 -17.55
CA LEU A 232 -8.66 21.69 -16.43
C LEU A 232 -8.70 20.17 -16.20
N LEU A 233 -9.87 19.54 -16.32
CA LEU A 233 -10.03 18.10 -16.21
C LEU A 233 -9.19 17.37 -17.28
N ASN A 234 -9.27 17.82 -18.53
CA ASN A 234 -8.46 17.28 -19.62
C ASN A 234 -6.96 17.48 -19.38
N GLN A 235 -6.55 18.62 -18.77
CA GLN A 235 -5.16 18.85 -18.40
C GLN A 235 -4.69 17.88 -17.31
N LEU A 236 -5.51 17.63 -16.29
CA LEU A 236 -5.20 16.65 -15.25
C LEU A 236 -5.01 15.24 -15.84
N GLN A 237 -5.91 14.82 -16.73
CA GLN A 237 -5.78 13.52 -17.39
C GLN A 237 -4.53 13.44 -18.27
N LYS A 238 -4.23 14.51 -19.03
CA LYS A 238 -3.05 14.54 -19.91
C LYS A 238 -1.73 14.52 -19.14
N ASN A 239 -1.68 15.17 -17.98
CA ASN A 239 -0.47 15.28 -17.15
C ASN A 239 -0.26 14.08 -16.23
N PHE A 240 -1.29 13.23 -16.06
CA PHE A 240 -1.24 11.99 -15.31
C PHE A 240 -0.66 10.86 -16.17
#